data_AF-I4N2T1-F1
#
_entry.id   AF-I4N2T1-F1
#
_cell.length_a   1.000
_cell.length_b   1.000
_cell.length_c   1.000
_cell.angle_alpha   90.00
_cell.angle_beta   90.00
_cell.angle_gamma   90.00
#
_symmetry.space_group_name_H-M   'P 1'
#
loop_
_entity.id
_entity.type
_entity.pdbx_description
1 polymer ?
#
loop_
_entity_poly.entity_id
_entity_poly.type
_entity_poly.pdbx_seq_one_letter_code
_entity_poly.pdbx_strand_id
1 'polypeptide(L)'
;MTRLKALLNALREVISAFLVSGESDFLLHVVVPDLRDYERFLTESLLRLPGWRDIRSNFAIKTIKPAGVLPLEHLKSTHRSGCGSPEVAWRRCEVG
;
A
#
# COMPACT_ATOMS: atom_id res chain seq x y z
N MET A 1 -5.23 1.11 19.11
CA MET A 1 -4.69 1.10 17.72
C MET A 1 -4.69 2.48 17.04
N THR A 2 -5.59 3.41 17.35
CA THR A 2 -5.67 4.73 16.68
C THR A 2 -4.47 5.64 16.93
N ARG A 3 -3.90 5.62 18.15
CA ARG A 3 -2.79 6.50 18.55
C ARG A 3 -1.48 6.22 17.81
N LEU A 4 -1.18 4.94 17.55
CA LEU A 4 0.02 4.54 16.80
C LEU A 4 -0.07 5.02 15.34
N LYS A 5 -1.23 4.86 14.69
CA LYS A 5 -1.46 5.36 13.33
C LYS A 5 -1.21 6.86 13.19
N ALA A 6 -1.72 7.66 14.13
CA ALA A 6 -1.51 9.11 14.11
C ALA A 6 -0.03 9.49 14.26
N LEU A 7 0.70 8.78 15.12
CA LEU A 7 2.13 9.01 15.33
C LEU A 7 2.95 8.61 14.10
N LEU A 8 2.64 7.47 13.48
CA LEU A 8 3.31 7.03 12.24
C LEU A 8 3.08 7.99 11.08
N ASN A 9 1.87 8.55 10.94
CA ASN A 9 1.57 9.54 9.91
C ASN A 9 2.33 10.87 10.10
N ALA A 10 2.79 11.17 11.32
CA ALA A 10 3.57 12.38 11.59
C ALA A 10 5.06 12.20 11.23
N LEU A 11 5.54 10.97 11.06
CA LEU A 11 6.92 10.66 10.72
C LEU A 11 7.10 10.73 9.20
N ARG A 12 7.79 11.77 8.73
CA ARG A 12 8.01 12.01 7.29
C ARG A 12 8.88 10.93 6.64
N GLU A 13 9.74 10.28 7.42
CA GLU A 13 10.65 9.23 6.96
C GLU A 13 9.88 7.95 6.58
N VAL A 14 8.68 7.75 7.14
CA VAL A 14 7.82 6.59 6.87
C VAL A 14 6.99 6.86 5.63
N ILE A 15 7.37 6.24 4.50
CA ILE A 15 6.66 6.41 3.22
C ILE A 15 5.46 5.47 3.08
N SER A 16 5.49 4.34 3.78
CA SER A 16 4.34 3.44 3.89
C SER A 16 4.42 2.57 5.14
N ALA A 17 3.27 2.19 5.67
CA ALA A 17 3.16 1.31 6.82
C ALA A 17 2.01 0.31 6.60
N PHE A 18 2.30 -0.97 6.82
CA PHE A 18 1.37 -2.06 6.60
C PHE A 18 1.17 -2.84 7.91
N LEU A 19 -0.08 -3.18 8.21
CA LEU A 19 -0.38 -4.21 9.18
C LEU A 19 -0.27 -5.55 8.45
N VAL A 20 0.62 -6.42 8.89
CA VAL A 20 0.92 -7.69 8.21
C VAL A 20 0.62 -8.87 9.13
N SER A 21 0.20 -9.97 8.53
CA SER A 21 0.06 -11.25 9.23
C SER A 21 1.39 -11.99 9.09
N GLY A 22 2.10 -12.25 10.20
CA GLY A 22 3.43 -12.86 10.21
C GLY A 22 4.10 -12.80 11.57
N GLU A 23 5.45 -12.89 11.62
CA GLU A 23 6.22 -12.75 12.86
C GLU A 23 6.17 -11.33 13.46
N SER A 24 5.93 -10.33 12.61
CA SER A 24 5.81 -8.94 13.01
C SER A 24 4.40 -8.46 12.72
N ASP A 25 3.82 -7.66 13.62
CA ASP A 25 2.48 -7.08 13.43
C ASP A 25 2.49 -5.95 12.38
N PHE A 26 3.62 -5.23 12.28
CA PHE A 26 3.76 -4.06 11.41
C PHE A 26 5.01 -4.14 10.53
N LEU A 27 4.86 -3.74 9.27
CA LEU A 27 5.94 -3.55 8.33
C LEU A 27 5.98 -2.08 7.89
N LEU A 28 7.09 -1.40 8.17
CA LEU A 28 7.29 0.00 7.82
C LEU A 28 8.32 0.11 6.71
N HIS A 29 8.00 0.91 5.70
CA HIS A 29 8.93 1.30 4.67
C HIS A 29 9.44 2.71 4.98
N VAL A 30 10.73 2.81 5.27
CA VAL A 30 11.37 4.03 5.74
C VAL A 30 12.47 4.44 4.77
N VAL A 31 12.53 5.71 4.41
CA VAL A 31 13.57 6.28 3.53
C VAL A 31 14.34 7.33 4.30
N VAL A 32 15.66 7.16 4.36
CA VAL A 32 16.59 8.07 5.02
C VAL A 32 17.85 8.25 4.14
N PRO A 33 18.59 9.36 4.31
CA PRO A 33 19.79 9.64 3.52
C PRO A 33 20.93 8.64 3.80
N ASP A 34 21.15 8.32 5.07
CA ASP A 34 22.24 7.46 5.52
C ASP A 34 21.93 6.71 6.83
N LEU A 35 22.88 5.88 7.27
CA LEU A 35 22.72 5.03 8.45
C LEU A 35 22.71 5.82 9.77
N ARG A 36 23.36 7.00 9.84
CA ARG A 36 23.35 7.84 11.04
C ARG A 36 21.98 8.49 11.21
N ASP A 37 21.37 8.91 10.11
CA ASP A 37 19.98 9.38 10.11
C ASP A 37 19.01 8.27 10.49
N TYR A 38 19.26 7.03 10.04
CA TYR A 38 18.49 5.86 10.47
C TYR A 38 18.57 5.64 12.00
N GLU A 39 19.79 5.61 12.56
CA GLU A 39 20.00 5.41 14.00
C GLU A 39 19.31 6.49 14.83
N ARG A 40 19.40 7.74 14.38
CA ARG A 40 18.72 8.87 15.03
C ARG A 40 17.20 8.69 14.96
N PHE A 41 16.65 8.36 13.80
CA PHE A 41 15.23 8.09 13.63
C PHE A 41 14.74 6.93 14.52
N LEU A 42 15.51 5.84 14.58
CA LEU A 42 15.20 4.68 15.42
C LEU A 42 15.15 5.07 16.91
N THR A 43 16.17 5.80 17.38
CA THR A 43 16.34 6.13 18.81
C THR A 43 15.45 7.27 19.28
N GLU A 44 15.22 8.26 18.42
CA GLU A 44 14.41 9.44 18.77
C GLU A 44 12.93 9.24 18.49
N SER A 45 12.56 8.43 17.49
CA SER A 45 11.17 8.21 17.10
C SER A 45 10.68 6.81 17.46
N LEU A 46 11.14 5.76 16.79
CA LEU A 46 10.55 4.41 16.93
C LEU A 46 10.63 3.86 18.35
N LEU A 47 11.81 3.88 18.97
CA LEU A 47 12.03 3.29 20.28
C LEU A 47 11.31 4.05 21.41
N ARG A 48 10.92 5.32 21.17
CA ARG A 48 10.15 6.10 22.15
C ARG A 48 8.65 5.86 22.06
N LEU A 49 8.17 5.24 20.98
CA LEU A 49 6.76 4.95 20.82
C LEU A 49 6.35 3.81 21.76
N PRO A 50 5.30 4.00 22.58
CA PRO A 50 4.82 2.93 23.44
C PRO A 50 4.18 1.81 22.60
N GLY A 51 4.57 0.56 22.88
CA GLY A 51 3.94 -0.64 22.32
C GLY A 51 4.77 -1.44 21.32
N TRP A 52 6.01 -1.02 21.04
CA TRP A 52 6.94 -1.79 20.21
C TRP A 52 7.69 -2.77 21.10
N ARG A 53 7.62 -4.07 20.79
CA ARG A 53 8.31 -5.13 21.56
C ARG A 53 9.62 -5.56 20.92
N ASP A 54 9.61 -5.70 19.60
CA ASP A 54 10.77 -6.09 18.81
C ASP A 54 10.80 -5.28 17.52
N ILE A 55 11.98 -4.88 17.08
CA ILE A 55 12.19 -4.10 15.86
C ILE A 55 13.24 -4.80 15.03
N ARG A 56 12.83 -5.32 13.87
CA ARG A 56 13.73 -5.92 12.88
C ARG A 56 13.82 -5.00 11.68
N SER A 57 15.05 -4.77 11.24
CA SER A 57 15.37 -3.77 10.22
C SER A 57 16.02 -4.46 9.03
N ASN A 58 15.50 -4.22 7.83
CA ASN A 58 16.07 -4.73 6.58
C ASN A 58 16.42 -3.55 5.68
N PHE A 59 17.67 -3.52 5.21
CA PHE A 59 18.14 -2.49 4.30
C PHE A 59 18.20 -3.03 2.87
N ALA A 60 17.63 -2.28 1.93
CA ALA A 60 17.76 -2.58 0.52
C ALA A 60 19.18 -2.23 0.05
N ILE A 61 19.98 -3.26 -0.27
CA ILE A 61 21.36 -3.07 -0.78
C ILE A 61 21.32 -2.59 -2.23
N LYS A 62 20.40 -3.14 -3.03
CA LYS A 62 20.22 -2.79 -4.43
C LYS A 62 18.76 -2.96 -4.84
N THR A 63 18.20 -1.92 -5.45
CA THR A 63 16.88 -1.99 -6.06
C THR A 63 16.97 -2.73 -7.39
N ILE A 64 16.41 -3.94 -7.46
CA ILE A 64 16.35 -4.73 -8.70
C ILE A 64 15.18 -4.28 -9.59
N LYS A 65 14.03 -3.98 -8.97
CA LYS A 65 12.84 -3.51 -9.67
C LYS A 65 12.22 -2.36 -8.85
N PRO A 66 12.12 -1.15 -9.39
CA PRO A 66 11.44 -0.05 -8.71
C PRO A 66 9.92 -0.28 -8.69
N ALA A 67 9.20 0.54 -7.92
CA ALA A 67 7.74 0.54 -7.91
C ALA A 67 7.19 0.73 -9.34
N GLY A 68 6.29 -0.15 -9.75
CA GLY A 68 5.68 -0.14 -11.09
C GLY A 68 4.19 0.14 -11.05
N VAL A 69 3.59 0.24 -12.23
CA VAL A 69 2.13 0.39 -12.38
C VAL A 69 1.40 -0.83 -11.80
N LEU A 70 0.22 -0.59 -11.22
CA LEU A 70 -0.63 -1.66 -10.71
C LEU A 70 -1.11 -2.55 -11.86
N PRO A 71 -1.07 -3.89 -11.72
CA PRO A 71 -1.53 -4.79 -12.77
C PRO A 71 -3.06 -4.82 -12.82
N LEU A 72 -3.65 -4.05 -13.73
CA LEU A 72 -5.11 -3.95 -13.91
C LEU A 72 -5.66 -4.84 -15.04
N GLU A 73 -4.84 -5.75 -15.59
CA GLU A 73 -5.25 -6.63 -16.70
C GLU A 73 -6.49 -7.46 -16.38
N HIS A 74 -6.67 -7.86 -15.12
CA HIS A 74 -7.84 -8.60 -14.66
C HIS A 74 -9.15 -7.77 -14.65
N LEU A 75 -9.05 -6.43 -14.66
CA LEU A 75 -10.20 -5.53 -14.76
C LEU A 75 -10.62 -5.28 -16.22
N LYS A 76 -9.89 -5.82 -17.20
CA LYS A 76 -10.34 -5.91 -18.59
C LYS A 76 -11.40 -7.01 -18.70
N SER A 77 -12.50 -6.85 -17.96
CA SER A 77 -13.71 -7.62 -18.18
C SER A 77 -14.21 -7.28 -19.58
N THR A 78 -13.92 -8.19 -20.50
CA THR A 78 -14.74 -8.58 -21.64
C THR A 78 -15.97 -7.69 -21.79
N HIS A 79 -15.87 -6.69 -22.66
CA HIS A 79 -17.07 -6.19 -23.32
C HIS A 79 -17.61 -7.40 -24.06
N ARG A 80 -18.58 -8.09 -23.45
CA ARG A 80 -19.32 -9.15 -24.09
C ARG A 80 -20.22 -8.43 -25.08
N SER A 81 -19.65 -7.93 -26.18
CA SER A 81 -20.36 -7.59 -27.40
C SER A 81 -20.82 -8.90 -28.04
N GLY A 82 -21.68 -9.62 -27.32
CA GLY A 82 -22.62 -10.57 -27.88
C GLY A 82 -23.85 -9.77 -28.32
N CYS A 83 -23.67 -8.91 -29.32
CA CYS A 83 -24.79 -8.54 -30.17
C CYS A 83 -25.08 -9.80 -31.00
N GLY A 84 -26.03 -10.61 -30.54
CA GLY A 84 -26.30 -11.91 -31.14
C GLY A 84 -27.33 -12.74 -30.38
N SER A 85 -28.47 -12.15 -30.02
CA SER A 85 -29.73 -12.88 -29.79
C SER A 85 -30.89 -12.05 -30.37
N PRO A 86 -31.65 -12.54 -31.36
CA PRO A 86 -32.73 -11.78 -32.00
C PRO A 86 -34.05 -11.76 -31.20
N GLU A 87 -34.04 -12.13 -29.91
CA GLU A 87 -35.28 -12.53 -29.24
C GLU A 87 -35.53 -11.86 -27.89
N VAL A 88 -35.28 -10.55 -27.77
CA VAL A 88 -36.03 -9.73 -26.82
C VAL A 88 -36.23 -8.32 -27.36
N ALA A 89 -37.23 -8.20 -28.22
CA ALA A 89 -37.82 -6.94 -28.64
C ALA A 89 -38.52 -6.25 -27.45
N TRP A 90 -37.81 -5.40 -26.72
CA TRP A 90 -38.45 -4.38 -25.87
C TRP A 90 -38.43 -3.03 -26.58
N ARG A 91 -39.45 -2.91 -27.44
CA ARG A 91 -40.23 -1.72 -27.80
C ARG A 91 -39.60 -0.35 -27.47
N ARG A 92 -39.24 0.35 -28.55
CA ARG A 92 -39.71 1.71 -28.91
C ARG A 92 -39.84 2.72 -27.74
N CYS A 93 -38.79 3.50 -27.50
CA CYS A 93 -38.93 4.88 -27.04
C CYS A 93 -38.73 5.81 -28.25
N GLU A 94 -39.80 6.03 -29.01
CA GLU A 94 -39.99 7.25 -29.79
C GLU A 94 -40.66 8.26 -28.86
N VAL A 95 -40.01 9.40 -28.62
CA VAL A 95 -40.57 10.74 -28.33
C VAL A 95 -39.36 11.68 -28.24
N GLY A 96 -39.16 12.72 -29.04
CA GLY A 96 -39.88 13.31 -30.16
C GLY A 96 -38.97 14.33 -30.83
#